data_AF-A0A1Z8S8D1-F1
#
_entry.id   AF-A0A1Z8S8D1-F1
#
_cell.length_a   1.000
_cell.length_b   1.000
_cell.length_c   1.000
_cell.angle_alpha   90.00
_cell.angle_beta   90.00
_cell.angle_gamma   90.00
#
_symmetry.space_group_name_H-M   'P 1'
#
loop_
_entity.id
_entity.type
_entity.pdbx_description
1 polymer ?
#
loop_
_entity_poly.entity_id
_entity_poly.type
_entity_poly.pdbx_seq_one_letter_code
_entity_poly.pdbx_strand_id
1 'polypeptide(L)'
;VRKEKQKGLQEWRNRVGNDVANHIMRSAASRGTAVHHMCEDFLNNVEVTKEGRDFLPWCLFSQLKPTLEKSINNIFAQECGLWSEKYRLAGRVDCIAEWNGVPSIIDFKTSRSERKDEYNFEYYMQASAYAEMFEERTGIEINQIVILVVTEDGLVQEFVREKHDYLEPLIETIDMFTEQWEKENEKTTDDAPSVGAFA
;
A
#
# COMPACT_ATOMS: atom_id res chain seq x y z
N VAL A 1 8.62 -4.08 11.15
CA VAL A 1 7.29 -4.72 11.33
C VAL A 1 7.04 -4.87 12.82
N ARG A 2 5.87 -4.44 13.35
CA ARG A 2 5.54 -4.61 14.78
C ARG A 2 5.74 -6.09 15.17
N LYS A 3 6.47 -6.36 16.26
CA LYS A 3 6.88 -7.72 16.69
C LYS A 3 5.72 -8.71 16.75
N GLU A 4 4.53 -8.24 17.12
CA GLU A 4 3.29 -9.03 17.18
C GLU A 4 2.82 -9.51 15.81
N LYS A 5 2.86 -8.67 14.78
CA LYS A 5 2.51 -9.07 13.41
C LYS A 5 3.49 -10.07 12.84
N GLN A 6 4.78 -9.89 13.12
CA GLN A 6 5.81 -10.85 12.72
C GLN A 6 5.57 -12.22 13.37
N LYS A 7 5.24 -12.23 14.67
CA LYS A 7 4.89 -13.47 15.39
C LYS A 7 3.64 -14.12 14.80
N GLY A 8 2.57 -13.37 14.56
CA GLY A 8 1.33 -13.91 13.97
C GLY A 8 1.54 -14.47 12.56
N LEU A 9 2.36 -13.81 11.73
CA LEU A 9 2.74 -14.32 10.42
C LEU A 9 3.54 -15.63 10.55
N GLN A 10 4.49 -15.70 11.48
CA GLN A 10 5.28 -16.91 11.71
C GLN A 10 4.41 -18.08 12.21
N GLU A 11 3.50 -17.84 13.14
CA GLU A 11 2.55 -18.84 13.64
C GLU A 11 1.64 -19.35 12.51
N TRP A 12 1.15 -18.45 11.66
CA TRP A 12 0.38 -18.84 10.48
C TRP A 12 1.19 -19.70 9.51
N ARG A 13 2.45 -19.31 9.21
CA ARG A 13 3.36 -20.12 8.37
C ARG A 13 3.60 -21.51 8.94
N ASN A 14 3.85 -21.60 10.25
CA ASN A 14 4.03 -22.87 10.94
C ASN A 14 2.78 -23.76 10.85
N ARG A 15 1.58 -23.15 10.87
CA ARG A 15 0.30 -23.86 10.78
C ARG A 15 -0.01 -24.41 9.38
N VAL A 16 0.28 -23.65 8.32
CA VAL A 16 -0.06 -24.07 6.93
C VAL A 16 1.09 -24.76 6.21
N GLY A 17 2.32 -24.62 6.71
CA GLY A 17 3.55 -25.09 6.07
C GLY A 17 4.16 -24.05 5.12
N ASN A 18 5.49 -24.01 5.03
CA ASN A 18 6.21 -22.97 4.29
C ASN A 18 5.88 -22.94 2.79
N ASP A 19 5.77 -24.09 2.13
CA ASP A 19 5.47 -24.16 0.69
C ASP A 19 4.06 -23.63 0.37
N VAL A 20 3.09 -24.03 1.19
CA VAL A 20 1.70 -23.56 1.08
C VAL A 20 1.63 -22.06 1.37
N ALA A 21 2.31 -21.59 2.41
CA ALA A 21 2.38 -20.17 2.74
C ALA A 21 2.98 -19.34 1.58
N ASN A 22 4.09 -19.82 1.00
CA ASN A 22 4.74 -19.19 -0.14
C ASN A 22 3.83 -19.15 -1.37
N HIS A 23 3.13 -20.25 -1.66
CA HIS A 23 2.18 -20.31 -2.76
C HIS A 23 1.04 -19.31 -2.55
N ILE A 24 0.41 -19.29 -1.38
CA ILE A 24 -0.68 -18.35 -1.06
C ILE A 24 -0.22 -16.90 -1.22
N MET A 25 0.95 -16.55 -0.70
CA MET A 25 1.49 -15.18 -0.80
C MET A 25 1.75 -14.77 -2.26
N ARG A 26 2.39 -15.64 -3.06
CA ARG A 26 2.67 -15.35 -4.46
C ARG A 26 1.40 -15.20 -5.28
N SER A 27 0.43 -16.10 -5.08
CA SER A 27 -0.87 -16.04 -5.76
C SER A 27 -1.63 -14.76 -5.39
N ALA A 28 -1.62 -14.35 -4.12
CA ALA A 28 -2.24 -13.10 -3.68
C ALA A 28 -1.56 -11.87 -4.29
N ALA A 29 -0.22 -11.82 -4.30
CA ALA A 29 0.53 -10.72 -4.89
C ALA A 29 0.33 -10.60 -6.40
N SER A 30 0.35 -11.72 -7.13
CA SER A 30 0.09 -11.76 -8.58
C SER A 30 -1.31 -11.26 -8.91
N ARG A 31 -2.32 -11.70 -8.13
CA ARG A 31 -3.70 -11.24 -8.30
C ARG A 31 -3.83 -9.74 -8.02
N GLY A 32 -3.24 -9.25 -6.94
CA GLY A 32 -3.26 -7.82 -6.61
C GLY A 32 -2.66 -6.98 -7.74
N THR A 33 -1.48 -7.38 -8.22
CA THR A 33 -0.78 -6.71 -9.34
C THR A 33 -1.66 -6.66 -10.59
N ALA A 34 -2.29 -7.78 -10.97
CA ALA A 34 -3.18 -7.82 -12.12
C ALA A 34 -4.39 -6.89 -11.96
N VAL A 35 -5.00 -6.85 -10.77
CA VAL A 35 -6.14 -5.95 -10.49
C VAL A 35 -5.72 -4.48 -10.55
N HIS A 36 -4.58 -4.10 -9.97
CA HIS A 36 -4.08 -2.72 -10.02
C HIS A 36 -3.83 -2.27 -11.47
N HIS A 37 -3.17 -3.10 -12.28
CA HIS A 37 -2.97 -2.79 -13.70
C HIS A 37 -4.30 -2.60 -14.45
N MET A 38 -5.33 -3.41 -14.16
CA MET A 38 -6.64 -3.23 -14.78
C MET A 38 -7.34 -1.94 -14.31
N CYS A 39 -7.20 -1.56 -13.04
CA CYS A 39 -7.67 -0.26 -12.54
C CYS A 39 -6.94 0.89 -13.25
N GLU A 40 -5.62 0.82 -13.38
CA GLU A 40 -4.79 1.81 -14.07
C GLU A 40 -5.20 1.95 -15.54
N ASP A 41 -5.25 0.84 -16.29
CA ASP A 41 -5.67 0.81 -17.69
C ASP A 41 -7.06 1.47 -17.84
N PHE A 42 -8.01 1.08 -16.99
CA PHE A 42 -9.36 1.63 -16.99
C PHE A 42 -9.39 3.13 -16.76
N LEU A 43 -8.67 3.62 -15.74
CA LEU A 43 -8.59 5.04 -15.40
C LEU A 43 -7.83 5.86 -16.46
N ASN A 44 -6.94 5.23 -17.21
CA ASN A 44 -6.27 5.82 -18.37
C ASN A 44 -7.14 5.79 -19.65
N ASN A 45 -8.42 5.41 -19.56
CA ASN A 45 -9.32 5.22 -20.69
C ASN A 45 -8.82 4.17 -21.72
N VAL A 46 -7.99 3.23 -21.27
CA VAL A 46 -7.60 2.06 -22.07
C VAL A 46 -8.71 1.03 -21.93
N GLU A 47 -9.09 0.42 -23.06
CA GLU A 47 -10.10 -0.63 -23.07
C GLU A 47 -9.59 -1.86 -22.30
N VAL A 48 -10.27 -2.21 -21.19
CA VAL A 48 -9.95 -3.40 -20.39
C VAL A 48 -10.92 -4.52 -20.75
N THR A 49 -10.44 -5.50 -21.51
CA THR A 49 -11.22 -6.68 -21.90
C THR A 49 -10.80 -7.93 -21.13
N LYS A 50 -11.62 -8.99 -21.22
CA LYS A 50 -11.39 -10.25 -20.50
C LYS A 50 -10.29 -11.10 -21.15
N GLU A 51 -10.12 -10.96 -22.46
CA GLU A 51 -9.19 -11.77 -23.25
C GLU A 51 -7.75 -11.66 -22.71
N GLY A 52 -7.11 -12.80 -22.44
CA GLY A 52 -5.75 -12.83 -21.91
C GLY A 52 -5.59 -12.47 -20.43
N ARG A 53 -6.70 -12.29 -19.68
CA ARG A 53 -6.67 -12.06 -18.24
C ARG A 53 -7.02 -13.33 -17.47
N ASP A 54 -6.40 -13.49 -16.31
CA ASP A 54 -6.78 -14.54 -15.36
C ASP A 54 -8.21 -14.31 -14.85
N PHE A 55 -8.97 -15.39 -14.72
CA PHE A 55 -10.41 -15.32 -14.40
C PHE A 55 -10.70 -14.56 -13.10
N LEU A 56 -10.00 -14.88 -12.00
CA LEU A 56 -10.28 -14.26 -10.71
C LEU A 56 -9.93 -12.76 -10.69
N PRO A 57 -8.71 -12.32 -11.07
CA PRO A 57 -8.42 -10.88 -11.20
C PRO A 57 -9.45 -10.12 -12.04
N TRP A 58 -9.84 -10.67 -13.20
CA TRP A 58 -10.86 -10.08 -14.06
C TRP A 58 -12.20 -9.89 -13.34
N CYS A 59 -12.67 -10.93 -12.64
CA CYS A 59 -13.90 -10.86 -11.87
C CYS A 59 -13.82 -9.78 -10.77
N LEU A 60 -12.70 -9.69 -10.04
CA LEU A 60 -12.53 -8.69 -8.99
C LEU A 60 -12.51 -7.26 -9.55
N PHE A 61 -11.76 -7.02 -10.63
CA PHE A 61 -11.79 -5.73 -11.33
C PHE A 61 -13.21 -5.38 -11.82
N SER A 62 -13.93 -6.36 -12.37
CA SER A 62 -15.32 -6.16 -12.83
C SER A 62 -16.26 -5.73 -11.68
N GLN A 63 -15.99 -6.14 -10.44
CA GLN A 63 -16.72 -5.65 -9.26
C GLN A 63 -16.31 -4.23 -8.85
N LEU A 64 -15.03 -3.88 -8.99
CA LEU A 64 -14.53 -2.52 -8.69
C LEU A 64 -15.01 -1.48 -9.70
N LYS A 65 -15.08 -1.86 -10.98
CA LYS A 65 -15.31 -0.94 -12.10
C LYS A 65 -16.50 0.02 -11.90
N PRO A 66 -17.70 -0.43 -11.49
CA PRO A 66 -18.82 0.49 -11.26
C PRO A 66 -18.55 1.55 -10.17
N THR A 67 -17.80 1.18 -9.13
CA THR A 67 -17.40 2.12 -8.08
C THR A 67 -16.38 3.12 -8.61
N LEU A 68 -15.39 2.67 -9.41
CA LEU A 68 -14.42 3.55 -10.05
C LEU A 68 -15.11 4.55 -11.00
N GLU A 69 -16.02 4.07 -11.85
CA GLU A 69 -16.82 4.89 -12.79
C GLU A 69 -17.64 5.98 -12.10
N LYS A 70 -18.22 5.64 -10.94
CA LYS A 70 -19.09 6.54 -10.19
C LYS A 70 -18.29 7.57 -9.39
N SER A 71 -17.20 7.13 -8.75
CA SER A 71 -16.57 7.88 -7.68
C SER A 71 -15.28 8.59 -8.10
N ILE A 72 -14.55 8.12 -9.12
CA ILE A 72 -13.27 8.73 -9.52
C ILE A 72 -13.47 9.71 -10.67
N ASN A 73 -12.89 10.89 -10.55
CA ASN A 73 -12.72 11.84 -11.65
C ASN A 73 -11.42 12.65 -11.49
N ASN A 74 -11.07 13.50 -12.46
CA ASN A 74 -9.96 14.47 -12.37
C ASN A 74 -8.66 13.85 -11.82
N ILE A 75 -8.09 12.91 -12.58
CA ILE A 75 -6.86 12.20 -12.19
C ILE A 75 -5.67 13.16 -12.23
N PHE A 76 -4.94 13.26 -11.12
CA PHE A 76 -3.72 14.05 -11.00
C PHE A 76 -2.47 13.21 -11.31
N ALA A 77 -2.41 11.97 -10.83
CA ALA A 77 -1.31 11.04 -11.08
C ALA A 77 -1.73 9.58 -10.83
N GLN A 78 -1.08 8.65 -11.51
CA GLN A 78 -1.19 7.20 -11.24
C GLN A 78 0.21 6.59 -11.21
N GLU A 79 0.41 5.57 -10.36
CA GLU A 79 1.62 4.74 -10.33
C GLU A 79 2.93 5.58 -10.27
N CYS A 80 2.86 6.71 -9.58
CA CYS A 80 3.89 7.75 -9.56
C CYS A 80 4.80 7.63 -8.34
N GLY A 81 6.10 7.81 -8.55
CA GLY A 81 7.07 7.91 -7.46
C GLY A 81 6.95 9.25 -6.72
N LEU A 82 6.81 9.18 -5.41
CA LEU A 82 6.75 10.33 -4.50
C LEU A 82 7.80 10.20 -3.40
N TRP A 83 8.25 11.33 -2.88
CA TRP A 83 9.16 11.38 -1.73
C TRP A 83 8.88 12.59 -0.87
N SER A 84 9.28 12.48 0.40
CA SER A 84 9.28 13.56 1.37
C SER A 84 10.69 13.75 1.92
N GLU A 85 11.21 14.97 1.84
CA GLU A 85 12.46 15.38 2.49
C GLU A 85 12.24 15.55 3.99
N LYS A 86 11.07 16.08 4.39
CA LYS A 86 10.66 16.24 5.79
C LYS A 86 10.73 14.91 6.55
N TYR A 87 10.12 13.87 5.99
CA TYR A 87 10.04 12.56 6.61
C TYR A 87 11.12 11.58 6.15
N ARG A 88 11.91 11.94 5.13
CA ARG A 88 12.97 11.10 4.53
C ARG A 88 12.50 9.73 4.08
N LEU A 89 11.29 9.65 3.52
CA LEU A 89 10.77 8.44 2.88
C LEU A 89 10.34 8.69 1.45
N ALA A 90 10.29 7.61 0.68
CA ALA A 90 9.80 7.60 -0.68
C ALA A 90 8.94 6.36 -0.92
N GLY A 91 8.07 6.43 -1.92
CA GLY A 91 7.25 5.30 -2.33
C GLY A 91 6.54 5.57 -3.65
N ARG A 92 5.66 4.65 -4.04
CA ARG A 92 4.88 4.74 -5.26
C ARG A 92 3.39 4.67 -4.90
N VAL A 93 2.65 5.69 -5.27
CA VAL A 93 1.20 5.78 -5.04
C VAL A 93 0.45 5.03 -6.13
N ASP A 94 -0.67 4.40 -5.79
CA ASP A 94 -1.54 3.76 -6.78
C ASP A 94 -2.22 4.84 -7.64
N CYS A 95 -3.03 5.72 -7.03
CA CYS A 95 -3.77 6.77 -7.73
C CYS A 95 -3.95 8.03 -6.86
N ILE A 96 -3.87 9.19 -7.51
CA ILE A 96 -4.23 10.50 -6.95
C ILE A 96 -5.26 11.12 -7.89
N ALA A 97 -6.46 11.35 -7.39
CA ALA A 97 -7.59 11.85 -8.18
C ALA A 97 -8.65 12.46 -7.26
N GLU A 98 -9.72 13.01 -7.82
CA GLU A 98 -10.91 13.33 -7.04
C GLU A 98 -11.73 12.06 -6.78
N TRP A 99 -11.99 11.78 -5.50
CA TRP A 99 -12.95 10.76 -5.07
C TRP A 99 -14.23 11.44 -4.60
N ASN A 100 -15.34 11.23 -5.32
CA ASN A 100 -16.62 11.92 -5.12
C ASN A 100 -16.47 13.45 -5.12
N GLY A 101 -15.59 13.98 -5.99
CA GLY A 101 -15.32 15.43 -6.13
C GLY A 101 -14.34 16.01 -5.11
N VAL A 102 -13.70 15.18 -4.27
CA VAL A 102 -12.71 15.63 -3.28
C VAL A 102 -11.32 15.08 -3.65
N PRO A 103 -10.30 15.94 -3.83
CA PRO A 103 -8.92 15.51 -4.04
C PRO A 103 -8.49 14.48 -2.99
N SER A 104 -8.03 13.31 -3.45
CA SER A 104 -7.79 12.14 -2.60
C SER A 104 -6.56 11.35 -3.02
N ILE A 105 -5.90 10.76 -2.03
CA ILE A 105 -5.03 9.59 -2.26
C ILE A 105 -5.90 8.34 -2.27
N ILE A 106 -5.84 7.55 -3.32
CA ILE A 106 -6.65 6.33 -3.50
C ILE A 106 -5.70 5.14 -3.60
N ASP A 107 -5.87 4.18 -2.70
CA ASP A 107 -5.07 2.96 -2.61
C ASP A 107 -5.98 1.74 -2.84
N PHE A 108 -5.64 0.96 -3.86
CA PHE A 108 -6.39 -0.23 -4.24
C PHE A 108 -5.89 -1.43 -3.43
N LYS A 109 -6.81 -2.28 -3.00
CA LYS A 109 -6.47 -3.50 -2.26
C LYS A 109 -7.35 -4.67 -2.69
N THR A 110 -6.72 -5.85 -2.72
CA THR A 110 -7.45 -7.12 -2.80
C THR A 110 -7.34 -7.83 -1.45
N SER A 111 -8.44 -8.43 -1.00
CA SER A 111 -8.51 -9.17 0.27
C SER A 111 -9.13 -10.54 0.08
N ARG A 112 -8.80 -11.49 0.96
CA ARG A 112 -9.44 -12.81 0.97
C ARG A 112 -10.83 -12.78 1.60
N SER A 113 -11.05 -11.83 2.50
CA SER A 113 -12.28 -11.68 3.27
C SER A 113 -12.59 -10.22 3.49
N GLU A 114 -13.81 -9.94 3.90
CA GLU A 114 -14.22 -8.63 4.39
C GLU A 114 -13.21 -8.08 5.41
N ARG A 115 -12.93 -6.78 5.29
CA ARG A 115 -12.03 -6.07 6.19
C ARG A 115 -12.83 -5.24 7.17
N LYS A 116 -12.37 -5.25 8.41
CA LYS A 116 -12.77 -4.27 9.41
C LYS A 116 -11.91 -3.03 9.26
N ASP A 117 -12.47 -1.89 9.63
CA ASP A 117 -11.79 -0.60 9.59
C ASP A 117 -10.44 -0.60 10.32
N GLU A 118 -10.41 -1.20 11.52
CA GLU A 118 -9.20 -1.35 12.34
C GLU A 118 -8.06 -2.12 11.64
N TYR A 119 -8.37 -2.98 10.68
CA TYR A 119 -7.36 -3.73 9.92
C TYR A 119 -6.69 -2.89 8.84
N ASN A 120 -7.23 -1.72 8.53
CA ASN A 120 -6.70 -0.83 7.50
C ASN A 120 -5.77 0.27 8.04
N PHE A 121 -5.55 0.34 9.35
CA PHE A 121 -4.78 1.41 9.99
C PHE A 121 -3.41 1.69 9.32
N GLU A 122 -2.66 0.64 8.96
CA GLU A 122 -1.37 0.81 8.27
C GLU A 122 -1.49 1.35 6.84
N TYR A 123 -2.58 1.02 6.13
CA TYR A 123 -2.84 1.60 4.81
C TYR A 123 -3.28 3.05 4.94
N TYR A 124 -4.00 3.41 6.00
CA TYR A 124 -4.32 4.81 6.28
C TYR A 124 -3.06 5.64 6.54
N MET A 125 -2.11 5.13 7.33
CA MET A 125 -0.80 5.77 7.51
C MET A 125 -0.04 5.89 6.18
N GLN A 126 -0.03 4.83 5.36
CA GLN A 126 0.63 4.84 4.06
C GLN A 126 0.03 5.89 3.11
N ALA A 127 -1.30 5.93 2.97
CA ALA A 127 -1.98 6.91 2.14
C ALA A 127 -1.77 8.34 2.65
N SER A 128 -1.74 8.54 3.97
CA SER A 128 -1.44 9.83 4.60
C SER A 128 0.00 10.27 4.28
N ALA A 129 0.95 9.34 4.26
CA ALA A 129 2.31 9.65 3.86
C ALA A 129 2.38 10.10 2.39
N TYR A 130 1.66 9.46 1.48
CA TYR A 130 1.59 9.90 0.08
C TYR A 130 0.95 11.28 -0.07
N ALA A 131 -0.05 11.60 0.75
CA ALA A 131 -0.66 12.94 0.75
C ALA A 131 0.36 14.02 1.13
N GLU A 132 1.14 13.79 2.21
CA GLU A 132 2.23 14.71 2.61
C GLU A 132 3.31 14.84 1.53
N MET A 133 3.73 13.73 0.91
CA MET A 133 4.71 13.78 -0.16
C MET A 133 4.19 14.56 -1.37
N PHE A 134 2.92 14.34 -1.76
CA PHE A 134 2.33 15.02 -2.91
C PHE A 134 2.24 16.53 -2.67
N GLU A 135 1.82 16.93 -1.47
CA GLU A 135 1.80 18.34 -1.06
C GLU A 135 3.21 18.94 -1.07
N GLU A 136 4.20 18.24 -0.52
CA GLU A 136 5.60 18.69 -0.56
C GLU A 136 6.12 18.85 -2.00
N ARG A 137 5.66 18.00 -2.93
CA ARG A 137 6.09 18.06 -4.33
C ARG A 137 5.39 19.10 -5.17
N THR A 138 4.14 19.42 -4.87
CA THR A 138 3.27 20.17 -5.77
C THR A 138 2.70 21.45 -5.16
N GLY A 139 2.72 21.58 -3.83
CA GLY A 139 2.01 22.61 -3.07
C GLY A 139 0.50 22.38 -2.97
N ILE A 140 -0.02 21.25 -3.46
CA ILE A 140 -1.45 20.91 -3.41
C ILE A 140 -1.70 20.02 -2.19
N GLU A 141 -2.43 20.55 -1.22
CA GLU A 141 -2.85 19.80 -0.05
C GLU A 141 -3.95 18.79 -0.40
N ILE A 142 -3.75 17.54 0.02
CA ILE A 142 -4.75 16.47 -0.05
C ILE A 142 -5.01 15.98 1.37
N ASN A 143 -6.27 16.04 1.80
CA ASN A 143 -6.67 15.63 3.15
C ASN A 143 -7.40 14.29 3.17
N GLN A 144 -8.16 14.00 2.12
CA GLN A 144 -8.92 12.76 2.01
C GLN A 144 -8.01 11.60 1.56
N ILE A 145 -8.10 10.48 2.27
CA ILE A 145 -7.49 9.21 1.89
C ILE A 145 -8.58 8.16 1.71
N VAL A 146 -8.43 7.31 0.70
CA VAL A 146 -9.41 6.30 0.32
C VAL A 146 -8.71 4.97 0.15
N ILE A 147 -9.11 3.98 0.96
CA ILE A 147 -8.71 2.59 0.75
C ILE A 147 -9.89 1.87 0.10
N LEU A 148 -9.70 1.43 -1.14
CA LEU A 148 -10.72 0.73 -1.91
C LEU A 148 -10.38 -0.76 -1.98
N VAL A 149 -11.17 -1.57 -1.28
CA VAL A 149 -10.93 -3.01 -1.15
C VAL A 149 -11.94 -3.80 -1.97
N VAL A 150 -11.46 -4.79 -2.73
CA VAL A 150 -12.32 -5.87 -3.26
C VAL A 150 -11.92 -7.20 -2.64
N THR A 151 -12.90 -7.94 -2.14
CA THR A 151 -12.70 -9.26 -1.53
C THR A 151 -12.81 -10.39 -2.56
N GLU A 152 -12.29 -11.57 -2.26
CA GLU A 152 -12.35 -12.73 -3.16
C GLU A 152 -13.79 -13.17 -3.51
N ASP A 153 -14.78 -12.88 -2.67
CA ASP A 153 -16.21 -13.09 -2.91
C ASP A 153 -16.90 -11.92 -3.64
N GLY A 154 -16.15 -10.86 -3.98
CA GLY A 154 -16.61 -9.75 -4.82
C GLY A 154 -17.23 -8.57 -4.07
N LEU A 155 -17.21 -8.56 -2.74
CA LEU A 155 -17.62 -7.40 -1.96
C LEU A 155 -16.62 -6.26 -2.16
N VAL A 156 -17.13 -5.10 -2.55
CA VAL A 156 -16.37 -3.84 -2.62
C VAL A 156 -16.62 -3.05 -1.34
N GLN A 157 -15.55 -2.65 -0.67
CA GLN A 157 -15.58 -1.84 0.55
C GLN A 157 -14.80 -0.55 0.34
N GLU A 158 -15.44 0.56 0.69
CA GLU A 158 -14.86 1.90 0.63
C GLU A 158 -14.54 2.36 2.05
N PHE A 159 -13.29 2.73 2.29
CA PHE A 159 -12.87 3.33 3.55
C PHE A 159 -12.31 4.72 3.29
N VAL A 160 -13.14 5.74 3.51
CA VAL A 160 -12.79 7.16 3.35
C VAL A 160 -12.43 7.76 4.70
N ARG A 161 -11.24 8.34 4.82
CA ARG A 161 -10.70 8.92 6.07
C ARG A 161 -9.96 10.23 5.79
N GLU A 162 -9.60 10.92 6.88
CA GLU A 162 -8.79 12.14 6.86
C GLU A 162 -7.32 11.80 7.24
N LYS A 163 -6.34 12.37 6.55
CA LYS A 163 -4.91 12.04 6.76
C LYS A 163 -4.42 12.34 8.18
N HIS A 164 -4.96 13.40 8.78
CA HIS A 164 -4.45 13.98 10.03
C HIS A 164 -4.49 13.00 11.20
N ASP A 165 -5.47 12.10 11.22
CA ASP A 165 -5.63 11.06 12.26
C ASP A 165 -4.47 10.04 12.27
N TYR A 166 -3.65 10.01 11.21
CA TYR A 166 -2.61 9.02 10.99
C TYR A 166 -1.19 9.60 10.88
N LEU A 167 -1.03 10.94 10.92
CA LEU A 167 0.27 11.59 10.80
C LEU A 167 1.17 11.36 12.03
N GLU A 168 0.62 11.46 13.24
CA GLU A 168 1.38 11.18 14.48
C GLU A 168 1.81 9.70 14.53
N PRO A 169 0.92 8.71 14.32
CA PRO A 169 1.32 7.30 14.19
C PRO A 169 2.36 7.01 13.09
N LEU A 170 2.30 7.75 11.97
CA LEU A 170 3.29 7.66 10.90
C LEU A 170 4.68 8.10 11.40
N ILE A 171 4.76 9.25 12.07
CA ILE A 171 6.00 9.78 12.64
C ILE A 171 6.58 8.80 13.65
N GLU A 172 5.78 8.32 14.60
CA GLU A 172 6.21 7.32 15.58
C GLU A 172 6.77 6.06 14.90
N THR A 173 6.14 5.63 13.81
CA THR A 173 6.58 4.45 13.05
C THR A 173 7.92 4.69 12.34
N ILE A 174 8.15 5.88 11.80
CA ILE A 174 9.41 6.29 11.16
C ILE A 174 10.53 6.37 12.20
N ASP A 175 10.26 6.98 13.36
CA ASP A 175 11.23 7.12 14.44
C ASP A 175 11.63 5.75 14.98
N MET A 176 10.65 4.88 15.25
CA MET A 176 10.90 3.50 15.68
C MET A 176 11.74 2.72 14.67
N PHE A 177 11.52 2.92 13.36
CA PHE A 177 12.31 2.28 12.32
C PHE A 177 13.74 2.81 12.30
N THR A 178 13.91 4.13 12.37
CA THR A 178 15.21 4.81 12.36
C THR A 178 16.06 4.36 13.55
N GLU A 179 15.50 4.36 14.76
CA GLU A 179 16.21 3.88 15.96
C GLU A 179 16.62 2.40 15.87
N GLN A 180 15.77 1.55 15.29
CA GLN A 180 16.09 0.13 15.11
C GLN A 180 17.23 -0.04 14.12
N TRP A 181 17.16 0.68 13.01
CA TRP A 181 18.19 0.66 11.97
C TRP A 181 19.54 1.15 12.51
N GLU A 182 19.56 2.24 13.28
CA GLU A 182 20.78 2.75 13.93
C GLU A 182 21.39 1.71 14.86
N LYS A 183 20.59 1.11 15.76
CA LYS A 183 21.05 0.06 16.70
C LYS A 183 21.59 -1.18 16.00
N GLU A 184 21.02 -1.57 14.86
CA GLU A 184 21.50 -2.71 14.07
C GLU A 184 22.84 -2.39 13.38
N ASN A 185 22.99 -1.17 12.85
CA ASN A 185 24.22 -0.77 12.16
C ASN A 185 25.37 -0.44 13.12
N GLU A 186 25.11 0.10 14.32
CA GLU A 186 26.12 0.31 15.37
C GLU A 186 26.72 -1.03 15.85
N LYS A 187 25.89 -2.06 16.04
CA LYS A 187 26.37 -3.40 16.39
C LYS A 187 27.23 -4.04 15.31
N THR A 188 26.96 -3.71 14.05
CA THR A 188 27.71 -4.25 12.90
C THR A 188 29.10 -3.60 12.79
N THR A 189 29.28 -2.38 13.30
CA THR A 189 30.59 -1.71 13.34
C THR A 189 31.52 -2.21 14.45
N ASP A 190 30.98 -2.72 15.56
CA ASP A 190 31.78 -3.26 16.68
C ASP A 190 32.31 -4.69 16.44
N ASP A 191 31.72 -5.44 15.50
CA ASP A 191 32.12 -6.81 15.13
C ASP A 191 33.02 -6.87 13.87
N ALA A 192 33.47 -5.72 13.35
CA ALA A 192 34.42 -5.69 12.24
C ALA A 192 35.81 -6.19 12.73
N PRO A 193 36.40 -7.24 12.13
CA PRO A 193 37.73 -7.68 12.51
C PRO A 193 38.72 -6.53 12.27
N SER A 194 39.52 -6.20 13.28
CA SER A 194 40.62 -5.26 13.13
C SER A 194 41.53 -5.79 12.02
N VAL A 195 41.48 -5.15 10.86
CA VAL A 195 42.43 -5.42 9.79
C VAL A 195 43.76 -4.90 10.30
N GLY A 196 44.53 -5.79 10.92
CA GLY A 196 45.86 -5.51 11.40
C GLY A 196 46.67 -4.96 10.24
N ALA A 197 47.11 -3.72 10.39
CA ALA A 197 48.10 -3.11 9.51
C ALA A 197 49.36 -4.00 9.53
N PHE A 198 49.60 -4.74 8.45
CA PHE A 198 50.92 -5.28 8.17
C PHE A 198 51.68 -4.26 7.34
N ALA A 199 52.80 -3.83 7.90
CA ALA A 199 53.79 -2.91 7.37
C ALA A 199 54.47 -3.43 6.10
#